data_AF-A0AAW8YKB6-F1
#
_entry.id   AF-A0AAW8YKB6-F1
#
_cell.length_a   1.000
_cell.length_b   1.000
_cell.length_c   1.000
_cell.angle_alpha   90.00
_cell.angle_beta   90.00
_cell.angle_gamma   90.00
#
_symmetry.space_group_name_H-M   'P 1'
#
loop_
_entity.id
_entity.type
_entity.pdbx_description
1 polymer ?
#
loop_
_entity_poly.entity_id
_entity_poly.type
_entity_poly.pdbx_seq_one_letter_code
_entity_poly.pdbx_strand_id
1 'polypeptide(L)' 'KYHGRKPQYAKDDPRLQHAFKLYQAGMSDVDVARNTGIKRTTFIRYRKKFDVH' A
#
# COMPACT_ATOMS: atom_id res chain seq x y z
N LYS A 1 26.41 8.03 10.88
CA LYS A 1 26.16 7.65 9.45
C LYS A 1 24.66 7.81 9.19
N TYR A 2 24.24 8.30 8.02
CA TYR A 2 22.81 8.54 7.74
C TYR A 2 22.10 7.23 7.32
N HIS A 3 20.92 6.95 7.89
CA HIS A 3 20.20 5.67 7.71
C HIS A 3 18.92 5.78 6.87
N GLY A 4 18.71 6.91 6.18
CA GLY A 4 17.54 7.11 5.34
C GLY A 4 16.25 7.34 6.13
N ARG A 5 15.18 7.67 5.39
CA ARG A 5 13.84 7.85 5.98
C ARG A 5 13.21 6.48 6.26
N LYS A 6 12.64 6.32 7.45
CA LYS A 6 11.85 5.12 7.79
C LYS A 6 10.67 4.95 6.82
N PRO A 7 10.27 3.71 6.48
CA PRO A 7 9.09 3.45 5.66
C PRO A 7 7.86 4.14 6.24
N GLN A 8 7.05 4.75 5.39
CA GLN A 8 5.86 5.49 5.81
C GLN A 8 4.76 4.58 6.37
N TYR A 9 4.66 3.33 5.91
CA TYR A 9 3.66 2.37 6.35
C TYR A 9 4.36 1.09 6.81
N ALA A 10 3.93 0.58 7.97
CA ALA A 10 4.34 -0.71 8.47
C ALA A 10 3.51 -1.84 7.83
N LYS A 11 3.92 -3.09 8.00
CA LYS A 11 3.20 -4.24 7.44
C LYS A 11 1.80 -4.36 8.04
N ASP A 12 1.69 -4.07 9.32
CA ASP A 12 0.52 -4.09 10.19
C ASP A 12 -0.26 -2.77 10.20
N ASP A 13 0.12 -1.80 9.36
CA ASP A 13 -0.61 -0.54 9.25
C ASP A 13 -2.06 -0.79 8.79
N PRO A 14 -3.07 -0.31 9.53
CA PRO A 14 -4.46 -0.61 9.25
C PRO A 14 -4.94 -0.04 7.90
N ARG A 15 -4.38 1.10 7.45
CA ARG A 15 -4.71 1.68 6.13
C ARG A 15 -4.11 0.84 5.01
N LEU A 16 -2.87 0.36 5.18
CA LEU A 16 -2.22 -0.50 4.20
C LEU A 16 -2.91 -1.87 4.11
N GLN A 17 -3.28 -2.45 5.25
CA GLN A 17 -4.05 -3.70 5.32
C GLN A 17 -5.43 -3.55 4.66
N HIS A 18 -6.13 -2.45 4.93
CA HIS A 18 -7.38 -2.14 4.24
C HIS A 18 -7.17 -2.05 2.73
N ALA A 19 -6.11 -1.37 2.26
CA ALA A 19 -5.79 -1.27 0.85
C ALA A 19 -5.56 -2.64 0.18
N PHE A 20 -4.86 -3.55 0.85
CA PHE A 20 -4.67 -4.92 0.35
C PHE A 20 -5.99 -5.69 0.24
N LYS A 21 -6.86 -5.59 1.23
CA LYS A 21 -8.19 -6.23 1.18
C LYS A 21 -9.02 -5.73 0.00
N LEU A 22 -9.00 -4.42 -0.26
CA LEU A 22 -9.74 -3.83 -1.39
C LEU A 22 -9.20 -4.31 -2.74
N TYR A 23 -7.88 -4.40 -2.87
CA TYR A 23 -7.25 -4.91 -4.07
C TYR A 23 -7.55 -6.41 -4.29
N GLN A 24 -7.49 -7.22 -3.24
CA GLN A 24 -7.89 -8.64 -3.30
C GLN A 24 -9.38 -8.83 -3.61
N ALA A 25 -10.23 -7.86 -3.28
CA ALA A 25 -11.63 -7.82 -3.69
C ALA A 25 -11.83 -7.45 -5.18
N GLY A 26 -10.76 -7.26 -5.95
CA GLY A 26 -10.79 -7.00 -7.39
C GLY A 26 -10.75 -5.52 -7.77
N MET A 27 -10.55 -4.59 -6.83
CA MET A 27 -10.36 -3.17 -7.19
C MET A 27 -9.02 -2.91 -7.87
N SER A 28 -9.02 -1.98 -8.81
CA SER A 28 -7.80 -1.52 -9.46
C SER A 28 -6.90 -0.72 -8.50
N ASP A 29 -5.60 -0.64 -8.78
CA ASP A 29 -4.67 0.20 -8.00
C ASP A 29 -5.14 1.68 -7.92
N VAL A 30 -5.88 2.16 -8.93
CA VAL A 30 -6.42 3.53 -8.98
C VAL A 30 -7.56 3.69 -7.99
N ASP A 31 -8.49 2.73 -7.95
CA ASP A 31 -9.66 2.78 -7.07
C ASP A 31 -9.28 2.57 -5.61
N VAL A 32 -8.34 1.66 -5.35
CA VAL A 32 -7.75 1.49 -4.02
C VAL A 32 -7.10 2.78 -3.53
N ALA A 33 -6.37 3.48 -4.40
CA ALA A 33 -5.74 4.75 -4.06
C ALA A 33 -6.75 5.85 -3.72
N ARG A 34 -7.86 5.92 -4.47
CA ARG A 34 -8.97 6.86 -4.22
C ARG A 34 -9.68 6.55 -2.91
N ASN A 35 -9.93 5.27 -2.61
CA ASN A 35 -10.67 4.87 -1.40
C ASN A 35 -9.83 5.00 -0.11
N THR A 36 -8.52 4.70 -0.18
CA THR A 36 -7.64 4.66 1.00
C THR A 36 -6.85 5.95 1.24
N GLY A 37 -6.82 6.83 0.24
CA GLY A 37 -5.97 8.02 0.22
C GLY A 37 -4.48 7.71 0.14
N ILE A 38 -4.10 6.45 -0.10
CA ILE A 38 -2.70 6.08 -0.36
C ILE A 38 -2.41 6.37 -1.83
N LYS A 39 -1.35 7.12 -2.11
CA LYS A 39 -0.93 7.39 -3.50
C LYS A 39 -0.76 6.07 -4.27
N ARG A 40 -1.29 5.98 -5.50
CA ARG A 40 -1.20 4.78 -6.35
C ARG A 40 0.21 4.20 -6.45
N THR A 41 1.21 5.05 -6.71
CA THR A 41 2.62 4.63 -6.81
C THR A 41 3.16 4.07 -5.49
N THR A 42 2.73 4.64 -4.36
CA THR A 42 3.04 4.11 -3.03
C THR A 42 2.39 2.74 -2.84
N PHE A 43 1.12 2.59 -3.19
CA PHE A 43 0.42 1.31 -3.09
C PHE A 43 1.10 0.22 -3.93
N ILE A 44 1.41 0.49 -5.21
CA ILE A 44 2.12 -0.44 -6.10
C ILE A 44 3.48 -0.88 -5.50
N ARG A 45 4.24 0.07 -4.93
CA ARG A 45 5.52 -0.25 -4.28
C ARG A 45 5.33 -1.19 -3.09
N TYR A 46 4.34 -0.93 -2.23
CA TYR A 46 4.08 -1.80 -1.07
C TYR A 46 3.49 -3.15 -1.48
N ARG A 47 2.70 -3.20 -2.55
CA ARG A 47 2.18 -4.42 -3.16
C ARG A 47 3.31 -5.35 -3.62
N LYS A 48 4.28 -4.80 -4.35
CA LYS A 48 5.50 -5.54 -4.75
C LYS A 48 6.37 -5.93 -3.55
N LYS A 49 6.49 -5.04 -2.56
CA LYS A 49 7.30 -5.30 -1.35
C LYS A 49 6.76 -6.46 -0.51
N PHE A 50 5.44 -6.62 -0.47
CA PHE A 50 4.76 -7.64 0.33
C PHE A 50 4.16 -8.77 -0.50
N ASP A 51 4.50 -8.83 -1.79
CA ASP A 51 4.09 -9.88 -2.73
C ASP A 51 2.57 -10.12 -2.78
N VAL A 52 1.79 -9.03 -2.89
CA VAL A 52 0.33 -9.10 -3.00
C VAL A 52 -0.07 -9.02 -4.49
N HIS A 53 -0.80 -10.02 -4.99
CA HIS A 53 -1.17 -10.16 -6.41
C HIS A 53 -2.64 -9.93 -6.70
#